data_AF-A0A7R9X035-F1
#
_entry.id   AF-A0A7R9X035-F1
#
_cell.length_a   1.000
_cell.length_b   1.000
_cell.length_c   1.000
_cell.angle_alpha   90.00
_cell.angle_beta   90.00
_cell.angle_gamma   90.00
#
_symmetry.space_group_name_H-M   'P 1'
#
loop_
_entity.id
_entity.type
_entity.pdbx_description
1 polymer ?
#
loop_
_entity_poly.entity_id
_entity_poly.type
_entity_poly.pdbx_seq_one_letter_code
_entity_poly.pdbx_strand_id
1 'polypeptide(L)'
;KHAMLDHVVGDHFVEDTDALFFRLQCDQQPNILNSYRKWTERVDDDVVGLVLRLKKMLGKIESAMTDNEGKVNYKQAKNHALYPAFEEAVCELQGVVIANMKENVKLAFCINLYNLMIKYAFMKVGIGTTGSSRLNFFNNVSMQVGFDVLSFQDLENGVLRDNRKAPYALQKQFHADDDRLRLTVDHVDNRIHFALNCGAASCPPVKAFHAESIEEELRIIAQAFCEDDSNVRIDPETSEVHLSSIFNWYKEDFCGPSGKSSDLLPIILPFLRDFKKQNLEVMINSGKKVKVIFNKYNWTSDASSFVPFSGGNLRANSTRFL
;
A
#
# COMPACT_ATOMS: atom_id res chain seq x y z
N LYS A 1 0.23 -30.91 11.90
CA LYS A 1 1.62 -31.30 12.23
C LYS A 1 2.53 -30.70 11.17
N HIS A 2 3.21 -29.60 11.48
CA HIS A 2 4.19 -28.97 10.59
C HIS A 2 5.47 -29.80 10.65
N ALA A 3 5.92 -30.38 9.53
CA ALA A 3 7.23 -30.99 9.48
C ALA A 3 8.27 -29.86 9.46
N MET A 4 9.14 -29.83 10.46
CA MET A 4 10.20 -28.81 10.60
C MET A 4 11.36 -29.01 9.61
N LEU A 5 11.35 -30.11 8.85
CA LEU A 5 12.44 -30.56 7.97
C LEU A 5 11.88 -30.87 6.58
N ASP A 6 12.63 -30.50 5.54
CA ASP A 6 12.36 -30.79 4.13
C ASP A 6 13.59 -31.40 3.48
N HIS A 7 13.40 -32.37 2.59
CA HIS A 7 14.50 -32.94 1.81
C HIS A 7 15.08 -31.87 0.87
N VAL A 8 16.40 -31.77 0.75
CA VAL A 8 17.07 -30.69 0.02
C VAL A 8 16.63 -30.61 -1.45
N VAL A 9 16.29 -31.74 -2.07
CA VAL A 9 15.77 -31.82 -3.45
C VAL A 9 14.27 -32.17 -3.55
N GLY A 10 13.57 -32.30 -2.41
CA GLY A 10 12.10 -32.30 -2.34
C GLY A 10 11.36 -33.52 -2.93
N ASP A 11 12.04 -34.66 -3.06
CA ASP A 11 11.57 -35.91 -3.69
C ASP A 11 11.50 -37.11 -2.74
N HIS A 12 12.05 -37.02 -1.53
CA HIS A 12 12.05 -38.08 -0.53
C HIS A 12 11.35 -37.63 0.77
N PHE A 13 10.73 -38.58 1.47
CA PHE A 13 10.27 -38.37 2.84
C PHE A 13 11.44 -38.49 3.82
N VAL A 14 11.24 -38.09 5.08
CA VAL A 14 12.27 -38.22 6.12
C VAL A 14 12.53 -39.71 6.37
N GLU A 15 13.77 -40.14 6.11
CA GLU A 15 14.26 -41.50 6.30
C GLU A 15 15.58 -41.47 7.05
N ASP A 16 15.85 -42.52 7.83
CA ASP A 16 17.09 -42.67 8.61
C ASP A 16 18.19 -43.27 7.71
N THR A 17 18.88 -42.40 6.97
CA THR A 17 19.93 -42.77 6.01
C THR A 17 20.97 -41.66 5.88
N ASP A 18 22.23 -42.04 5.76
CA ASP A 18 23.37 -41.12 5.58
C ASP A 18 23.43 -40.51 4.16
N ALA A 19 22.57 -40.96 3.25
CA ALA A 19 22.57 -40.55 1.84
C ALA A 19 21.63 -39.37 1.53
N LEU A 20 20.77 -38.97 2.47
CA LEU A 20 19.77 -37.92 2.28
C LEU A 20 20.11 -36.70 3.12
N PHE A 21 20.02 -35.52 2.52
CA PHE A 21 20.24 -34.25 3.20
C PHE A 21 18.90 -33.55 3.40
N PHE A 22 18.67 -33.05 4.62
CA PHE A 22 17.47 -32.32 4.98
C PHE A 22 17.83 -30.91 5.44
N ARG A 23 16.96 -29.94 5.16
CA ARG A 23 17.08 -28.56 5.64
C ARG A 23 15.95 -28.25 6.62
N LEU A 24 16.21 -27.37 7.58
CA LEU A 24 15.15 -26.77 8.39
C LEU A 24 14.25 -25.92 7.49
N GLN A 25 12.94 -26.11 7.61
CA GLN A 25 11.97 -25.19 7.02
C GLN A 25 12.00 -23.88 7.80
N CYS A 26 12.21 -22.76 7.13
CA CYS A 26 11.85 -21.47 7.70
C CYS A 26 10.36 -21.52 8.06
N ASP A 27 9.98 -20.99 9.23
CA ASP A 27 8.58 -20.90 9.64
C ASP A 27 7.83 -19.98 8.66
N GLN A 28 7.29 -20.58 7.59
CA GLN A 28 6.49 -19.87 6.61
C GLN A 28 5.09 -19.73 7.18
N GLN A 29 4.84 -18.64 7.89
CA GLN A 29 3.49 -18.21 8.17
C GLN A 29 2.87 -17.75 6.85
N PRO A 30 1.88 -18.48 6.29
CA PRO A 30 1.27 -18.10 5.04
C PRO A 30 0.71 -16.68 5.18
N ASN A 31 1.06 -15.82 4.22
CA ASN A 31 0.65 -14.41 4.11
C ASN A 31 1.50 -13.37 4.86
N ILE A 32 2.54 -13.72 5.63
CA ILE A 32 3.53 -12.72 6.10
C ILE A 32 4.63 -12.56 5.04
N LEU A 33 4.70 -11.40 4.42
CA LEU A 33 5.56 -11.14 3.27
C LEU A 33 7.05 -11.27 3.62
N ASN A 34 7.47 -10.78 4.78
CA ASN A 34 8.87 -10.70 5.19
C ASN A 34 9.26 -11.80 6.18
N SER A 35 8.73 -13.02 6.00
CA SER A 35 9.04 -14.20 6.83
C SER A 35 10.18 -15.06 6.28
N TYR A 36 11.00 -14.55 5.35
CA TYR A 36 12.07 -15.33 4.72
C TYR A 36 13.09 -15.84 5.74
N ARG A 37 13.47 -14.98 6.68
CA ARG A 37 14.26 -15.34 7.87
C ARG A 37 13.84 -14.46 9.06
N LYS A 38 14.19 -14.89 10.27
CA LYS A 38 14.09 -14.04 11.45
C LYS A 38 15.27 -13.08 11.48
N TRP A 39 15.00 -11.78 11.52
CA TRP A 39 16.04 -10.77 11.64
C TRP A 39 16.55 -10.68 13.07
N THR A 40 17.86 -10.78 13.26
CA THR A 40 18.52 -10.72 14.57
C THR A 40 19.69 -9.73 14.61
N GLU A 41 19.95 -9.07 13.47
CA GLU A 41 21.02 -8.10 13.31
C GLU A 41 20.54 -6.68 13.67
N ARG A 42 21.48 -5.75 13.80
CA ARG A 42 21.15 -4.33 14.04
C ARG A 42 20.30 -3.80 12.89
N VAL A 43 19.28 -3.03 13.23
CA VAL A 43 18.46 -2.27 12.26
C VAL A 43 19.01 -0.85 12.17
N ASP A 44 18.97 -0.28 10.98
CA ASP A 44 19.32 1.13 10.75
C ASP A 44 18.47 2.07 11.63
N ASP A 45 19.11 3.07 12.24
CA ASP A 45 18.41 4.07 13.07
C ASP A 45 17.57 5.00 12.17
N ASP A 46 17.98 5.21 10.92
CA ASP A 46 17.18 5.89 9.90
C ASP A 46 16.17 4.93 9.27
N VAL A 47 15.04 4.76 9.96
CA VAL A 47 13.93 3.89 9.53
C VAL A 47 13.32 4.31 8.18
N VAL A 48 13.31 5.61 7.85
CA VAL A 48 12.81 6.08 6.56
C VAL A 48 13.82 5.73 5.47
N GLY A 49 15.11 6.01 5.70
CA GLY A 49 16.21 5.61 4.84
C GLY A 49 16.25 4.10 4.57
N LEU A 50 15.96 3.27 5.58
CA LEU A 50 15.79 1.83 5.43
C LEU A 50 14.74 1.50 4.37
N VAL A 51 13.51 2.03 4.49
CA VAL A 51 12.43 1.74 3.54
C VAL A 51 12.76 2.29 2.14
N LEU A 52 13.41 3.46 2.05
CA LEU A 52 13.84 4.03 0.78
C LEU A 52 14.94 3.20 0.10
N ARG A 53 15.87 2.62 0.88
CA ARG A 53 16.86 1.65 0.39
C ARG A 53 16.18 0.40 -0.16
N LEU A 54 15.22 -0.17 0.57
CA LEU A 54 14.44 -1.32 0.11
C LEU A 54 13.65 -0.99 -1.16
N LYS A 55 13.04 0.20 -1.24
CA LYS A 55 12.36 0.71 -2.44
C LYS A 55 13.29 0.83 -3.63
N LYS A 56 14.53 1.30 -3.42
CA LYS A 56 15.55 1.35 -4.48
C LYS A 56 15.95 -0.05 -4.95
N MET A 57 16.06 -1.02 -4.04
CA MET A 57 16.34 -2.41 -4.40
C MET A 57 15.22 -3.02 -5.23
N LEU A 58 13.96 -2.86 -4.80
CA LEU A 58 12.79 -3.34 -5.54
C LEU A 58 12.66 -2.64 -6.91
N GLY A 59 12.86 -1.31 -6.94
CA GLY A 59 12.77 -0.53 -8.16
C GLY A 59 13.78 -0.94 -9.25
N LYS A 60 14.95 -1.50 -8.88
CA LYS A 60 15.88 -2.11 -9.85
C LYS A 60 15.29 -3.37 -10.50
N ILE A 61 14.58 -4.19 -9.71
CA ILE A 61 13.89 -5.38 -10.20
C ILE A 61 12.74 -4.96 -11.11
N GLU A 62 11.91 -4.00 -10.68
CA GLU A 62 10.78 -3.48 -11.46
C GLU A 62 11.22 -2.87 -12.78
N SER A 63 12.25 -2.01 -12.76
CA SER A 63 12.75 -1.36 -13.98
C SER A 63 13.23 -2.38 -15.02
N ALA A 64 13.86 -3.48 -14.58
CA ALA A 64 14.29 -4.56 -15.48
C ALA A 64 13.11 -5.38 -16.05
N MET A 65 11.94 -5.30 -15.42
CA MET A 65 10.73 -6.05 -15.77
C MET A 65 9.63 -5.16 -16.37
N THR A 66 9.92 -3.88 -16.58
CA THR A 66 8.97 -2.90 -17.12
C THR A 66 9.03 -2.90 -18.64
N ASP A 67 7.88 -3.00 -19.30
CA ASP A 67 7.79 -2.91 -20.75
C ASP A 67 7.75 -1.46 -21.27
N ASN A 68 7.70 -1.29 -22.59
CA ASN A 68 7.65 0.02 -23.22
C ASN A 68 6.38 0.82 -22.92
N GLU A 69 5.33 0.18 -22.38
CA GLU A 69 4.09 0.84 -21.93
C GLU A 69 4.16 1.25 -20.45
N GLY A 70 5.28 1.00 -19.77
CA GLY A 70 5.45 1.29 -18.35
C GLY A 70 4.80 0.26 -17.42
N LYS A 71 4.43 -0.93 -17.93
CA LYS A 71 3.82 -2.00 -17.13
C LYS A 71 4.83 -3.04 -16.68
N VAL A 72 4.69 -3.54 -15.45
CA VAL A 72 5.64 -4.45 -14.82
C VAL A 72 5.22 -5.91 -14.97
N ASN A 73 6.16 -6.77 -15.37
CA ASN A 73 5.98 -8.23 -15.39
C ASN A 73 6.27 -8.85 -14.01
N TYR A 74 5.30 -8.74 -13.09
CA TYR A 74 5.42 -9.28 -11.73
C TYR A 74 5.62 -10.81 -11.70
N LYS A 75 5.11 -11.53 -12.71
CA LYS A 75 5.29 -12.99 -12.80
C LYS A 75 6.76 -13.39 -12.97
N GLN A 76 7.54 -12.63 -13.74
CA GLN A 76 8.96 -12.89 -13.95
C GLN A 76 9.85 -12.19 -12.91
N ALA A 77 9.39 -11.11 -12.29
CA ALA A 77 10.15 -10.34 -11.31
C ALA A 77 10.67 -11.18 -10.13
N LYS A 78 9.92 -12.20 -9.69
CA LYS A 78 10.35 -13.14 -8.63
C LYS A 78 11.60 -13.96 -9.01
N ASN A 79 11.85 -14.16 -10.32
CA ASN A 79 12.99 -14.92 -10.82
C ASN A 79 14.22 -14.04 -11.10
N HIS A 80 14.13 -12.74 -10.84
CA HIS A 80 15.23 -11.82 -11.08
C HIS A 80 16.40 -12.09 -10.11
N ALA A 81 17.64 -11.95 -10.58
CA ALA A 81 18.84 -12.26 -9.79
C ALA A 81 18.98 -11.44 -8.50
N LEU A 82 18.40 -10.23 -8.45
CA LEU A 82 18.41 -9.37 -7.26
C LEU A 82 17.28 -9.68 -6.26
N TYR A 83 16.31 -10.53 -6.61
CA TYR A 83 15.15 -10.81 -5.76
C TYR A 83 15.54 -11.46 -4.42
N PRO A 84 16.43 -12.47 -4.33
CA PRO A 84 16.80 -13.08 -3.06
C PRO A 84 17.41 -12.09 -2.07
N ALA A 85 18.32 -11.23 -2.55
CA ALA A 85 18.95 -10.20 -1.72
C ALA A 85 17.93 -9.16 -1.20
N PHE A 86 16.93 -8.82 -2.02
CA PHE A 86 15.83 -7.97 -1.60
C PHE A 86 14.94 -8.67 -0.56
N GLU A 87 14.54 -9.91 -0.81
CA GLU A 87 13.68 -10.69 0.09
C GLU A 87 14.31 -10.87 1.48
N GLU A 88 15.62 -11.08 1.55
CA GLU A 88 16.35 -11.08 2.82
C GLU A 88 16.36 -9.69 3.47
N ALA A 89 16.66 -8.63 2.72
CA ALA A 89 16.76 -7.27 3.27
C ALA A 89 15.42 -6.76 3.84
N VAL A 90 14.28 -7.14 3.26
CA VAL A 90 12.95 -6.73 3.78
C VAL A 90 12.69 -7.31 5.18
N CYS A 91 13.38 -8.40 5.57
CA CYS A 91 13.26 -8.94 6.93
C CYS A 91 13.78 -7.97 8.00
N GLU A 92 14.63 -7.01 7.66
CA GLU A 92 15.13 -5.97 8.58
C GLU A 92 14.00 -5.14 9.23
N LEU A 93 12.85 -5.01 8.55
CA LEU A 93 11.65 -4.37 9.08
C LEU A 93 11.15 -5.01 10.39
N GLN A 94 11.45 -6.30 10.62
CA GLN A 94 11.09 -7.00 11.86
C GLN A 94 11.73 -6.40 13.12
N GLY A 95 12.78 -5.58 13.00
CA GLY A 95 13.37 -4.88 14.15
C GLY A 95 12.97 -3.41 14.29
N VAL A 96 12.09 -2.89 13.44
CA VAL A 96 11.64 -1.49 13.48
C VAL A 96 10.54 -1.29 14.54
N VAL A 97 10.59 -0.19 15.29
CA VAL A 97 9.58 0.16 16.31
C VAL A 97 8.80 1.41 15.89
N ILE A 98 7.57 1.23 15.42
CA ILE A 98 6.70 2.33 14.95
C ILE A 98 6.19 3.21 16.11
N ALA A 99 5.92 2.62 17.28
CA ALA A 99 5.20 3.29 18.37
C ALA A 99 5.86 4.59 18.86
N ASN A 100 7.20 4.67 18.79
CA ASN A 100 7.98 5.78 19.30
C ASN A 100 8.38 6.80 18.23
N MET A 101 7.91 6.62 16.98
CA MET A 101 8.21 7.55 15.89
C MET A 101 7.48 8.86 16.09
N LYS A 102 8.17 9.98 15.82
CA LYS A 102 7.52 11.29 15.65
C LYS A 102 6.54 11.22 14.48
N GLU A 103 5.50 12.04 14.51
CA GLU A 103 4.38 11.97 13.56
C GLU A 103 4.83 12.04 12.08
N ASN A 104 5.65 13.02 11.70
CA ASN A 104 6.16 13.13 10.32
C ASN A 104 6.99 11.92 9.88
N VAL A 105 7.80 11.37 10.80
CA VAL A 105 8.61 10.16 10.55
C VAL A 105 7.68 8.96 10.36
N LYS A 106 6.67 8.81 11.22
CA LYS A 106 5.66 7.75 11.17
C LYS A 106 4.88 7.80 9.84
N LEU A 107 4.41 8.98 9.42
CA LEU A 107 3.71 9.17 8.15
C LEU A 107 4.61 8.79 6.96
N ALA A 108 5.81 9.37 6.87
CA ALA A 108 6.74 9.08 5.78
C ALA A 108 7.12 7.59 5.73
N PHE A 109 7.41 6.98 6.88
CA PHE A 109 7.72 5.56 7.00
C PHE A 109 6.54 4.68 6.53
N CYS A 110 5.35 4.87 7.12
CA CYS A 110 4.20 4.01 6.86
C CYS A 110 3.70 4.13 5.42
N ILE A 111 3.70 5.32 4.82
CA ILE A 111 3.31 5.52 3.41
C ILE A 111 4.31 4.84 2.46
N ASN A 112 5.60 5.01 2.70
CA ASN A 112 6.62 4.34 1.89
C ASN A 112 6.56 2.81 2.07
N LEU A 113 6.35 2.34 3.30
CA LEU A 113 6.23 0.93 3.62
C LEU A 113 5.03 0.30 2.90
N TYR A 114 3.86 0.94 2.97
CA TYR A 114 2.66 0.49 2.28
C TYR A 114 2.91 0.34 0.78
N ASN A 115 3.41 1.41 0.14
CA ASN A 115 3.68 1.43 -1.29
C ASN A 115 4.73 0.39 -1.72
N LEU A 116 5.79 0.19 -0.92
CA LEU A 116 6.81 -0.83 -1.15
C LEU A 116 6.21 -2.24 -1.05
N MET A 117 5.47 -2.51 0.02
CA MET A 117 5.03 -3.87 0.34
C MET A 117 3.90 -4.34 -0.56
N ILE A 118 3.06 -3.43 -1.09
CA ILE A 118 2.08 -3.75 -2.14
C ILE A 118 2.79 -4.31 -3.38
N LYS A 119 3.84 -3.64 -3.85
CA LYS A 119 4.61 -4.09 -5.03
C LYS A 119 5.30 -5.42 -4.77
N TYR A 120 5.90 -5.58 -3.59
CA TYR A 120 6.47 -6.86 -3.18
C TYR A 120 5.41 -7.98 -3.12
N ALA A 121 4.23 -7.70 -2.59
CA ALA A 121 3.12 -8.64 -2.55
C ALA A 121 2.66 -9.05 -3.96
N PHE A 122 2.56 -8.11 -4.91
CA PHE A 122 2.24 -8.44 -6.29
C PHE A 122 3.23 -9.43 -6.92
N MET A 123 4.53 -9.34 -6.57
CA MET A 123 5.55 -10.30 -6.99
C MET A 123 5.46 -11.65 -6.26
N LYS A 124 5.19 -11.63 -4.95
CA LYS A 124 5.29 -12.82 -4.10
C LYS A 124 4.02 -13.67 -4.09
N VAL A 125 2.86 -13.02 -4.00
CA VAL A 125 1.55 -13.65 -3.75
C VAL A 125 0.54 -13.39 -4.86
N GLY A 126 0.82 -12.44 -5.74
CA GLY A 126 -0.02 -12.12 -6.89
C GLY A 126 -0.99 -10.96 -6.67
N ILE A 127 -1.89 -10.75 -7.63
CA ILE A 127 -2.81 -9.61 -7.67
C ILE A 127 -4.27 -10.09 -7.66
N GLY A 128 -5.09 -9.47 -6.82
CA GLY A 128 -6.52 -9.75 -6.79
C GLY A 128 -7.25 -9.21 -8.03
N THR A 129 -7.93 -10.09 -8.76
CA THR A 129 -8.63 -9.74 -10.01
C THR A 129 -10.09 -9.36 -9.81
N THR A 130 -10.73 -9.89 -8.76
CA THR A 130 -12.14 -9.63 -8.41
C THR A 130 -12.24 -8.80 -7.14
N GLY A 131 -13.39 -8.14 -6.91
CA GLY A 131 -13.62 -7.35 -5.69
C GLY A 131 -13.37 -8.16 -4.41
N SER A 132 -13.89 -9.38 -4.33
CA SER A 132 -13.70 -10.27 -3.17
C SER A 132 -12.25 -10.73 -3.01
N SER A 133 -11.56 -11.06 -4.11
CA SER A 133 -10.14 -11.46 -4.07
C SER A 133 -9.25 -10.30 -3.61
N ARG A 134 -9.53 -9.07 -4.05
CA ARG A 134 -8.82 -7.87 -3.57
C ARG A 134 -9.07 -7.62 -2.10
N LEU A 135 -10.33 -7.69 -1.65
CA LEU A 135 -10.63 -7.53 -0.23
C LEU A 135 -9.89 -8.56 0.62
N ASN A 136 -9.87 -9.83 0.19
CA ASN A 136 -9.09 -10.87 0.84
C ASN A 136 -7.58 -10.54 0.85
N PHE A 137 -7.03 -10.06 -0.27
CA PHE A 137 -5.63 -9.64 -0.36
C PHE A 137 -5.29 -8.56 0.66
N PHE A 138 -6.05 -7.45 0.72
CA PHE A 138 -5.75 -6.35 1.64
C PHE A 138 -5.95 -6.71 3.11
N ASN A 139 -6.83 -7.68 3.41
CA ASN A 139 -7.12 -8.10 4.79
C ASN A 139 -6.12 -9.14 5.32
N ASN A 140 -5.63 -10.04 4.46
CA ASN A 140 -4.88 -11.22 4.91
C ASN A 140 -3.39 -11.16 4.58
N VAL A 141 -2.99 -10.44 3.52
CA VAL A 141 -1.57 -10.25 3.22
C VAL A 141 -1.00 -9.22 4.20
N SER A 142 0.05 -9.63 4.89
CA SER A 142 0.60 -8.91 6.04
C SER A 142 2.13 -8.84 6.01
N MET A 143 2.68 -8.01 6.88
CA MET A 143 4.10 -7.86 7.13
C MET A 143 4.35 -7.74 8.62
N GLN A 144 5.50 -8.23 9.06
CA GLN A 144 5.95 -8.03 10.42
C GLN A 144 6.80 -6.77 10.50
N VAL A 145 6.44 -5.86 11.40
CA VAL A 145 7.21 -4.66 11.73
C VAL A 145 7.38 -4.61 13.24
N GLY A 146 8.62 -4.80 13.71
CA GLY A 146 8.87 -5.01 15.13
C GLY A 146 8.18 -6.29 15.63
N PHE A 147 7.42 -6.13 16.72
CA PHE A 147 6.61 -7.19 17.31
C PHE A 147 5.21 -7.30 16.70
N ASP A 148 4.82 -6.37 15.83
CA ASP A 148 3.47 -6.29 15.29
C ASP A 148 3.39 -6.93 13.90
N VAL A 149 2.34 -7.72 13.67
CA VAL A 149 1.97 -8.20 12.33
C VAL A 149 0.82 -7.32 11.82
N LEU A 150 1.05 -6.68 10.68
CA LEU A 150 0.14 -5.69 10.09
C LEU A 150 -0.26 -6.12 8.68
N SER A 151 -1.57 -6.25 8.44
CA SER A 151 -2.12 -6.32 7.08
C SER A 151 -2.07 -4.96 6.38
N PHE A 152 -2.35 -4.92 5.07
CA PHE A 152 -2.49 -3.65 4.37
C PHE A 152 -3.65 -2.81 4.92
N GLN A 153 -4.76 -3.43 5.31
CA GLN A 153 -5.84 -2.71 6.00
C GLN A 153 -5.42 -2.20 7.38
N ASP A 154 -4.60 -2.94 8.12
CA ASP A 154 -4.07 -2.48 9.40
C ASP A 154 -3.19 -1.25 9.23
N LEU A 155 -2.33 -1.22 8.22
CA LEU A 155 -1.44 -0.09 7.97
C LEU A 155 -2.21 1.15 7.46
N GLU A 156 -3.18 0.96 6.56
CA GLU A 156 -3.99 2.05 6.03
C GLU A 156 -5.04 2.53 7.03
N ASN A 157 -5.99 1.68 7.41
CA ASN A 157 -7.15 2.08 8.21
C ASN A 157 -6.85 2.12 9.71
N GLY A 158 -5.99 1.22 10.17
CA GLY A 158 -5.53 1.18 11.55
C GLY A 158 -4.53 2.30 11.83
N VAL A 159 -3.36 2.26 11.20
CA VAL A 159 -2.24 3.14 11.54
C VAL A 159 -2.40 4.55 10.95
N LEU A 160 -2.52 4.67 9.61
CA LEU A 160 -2.49 5.97 8.92
C LEU A 160 -3.81 6.76 9.03
N ARG A 161 -4.94 6.08 9.24
CA ARG A 161 -6.26 6.70 9.37
C ARG A 161 -6.78 6.73 10.81
N ASP A 162 -5.90 6.75 11.81
CA ASP A 162 -6.29 6.86 13.24
C ASP A 162 -7.42 5.86 13.63
N ASN A 163 -7.21 4.59 13.26
CA ASN A 163 -8.14 3.51 13.49
C ASN A 163 -9.60 3.82 13.04
N ARG A 164 -9.77 4.52 11.92
CA ARG A 164 -11.09 4.76 11.33
C ARG A 164 -11.61 3.51 10.63
N LYS A 165 -12.93 3.48 10.45
CA LYS A 165 -13.58 2.39 9.73
C LYS A 165 -13.12 2.40 8.28
N ALA A 166 -12.79 1.22 7.76
CA ALA A 166 -12.59 1.04 6.33
C ALA A 166 -13.90 1.37 5.59
N PRO A 167 -13.84 1.80 4.32
CA PRO A 167 -15.04 2.00 3.51
C PRO A 167 -15.95 0.76 3.55
N TYR A 168 -17.23 0.97 3.86
CA TYR A 168 -18.26 -0.08 3.99
C TYR A 168 -18.08 -1.07 5.16
N ALA A 169 -17.07 -0.89 6.02
CA ALA A 169 -16.91 -1.72 7.21
C ALA A 169 -17.84 -1.27 8.34
N LEU A 170 -18.31 -2.25 9.13
CA LEU A 170 -19.19 -2.00 10.28
C LEU A 170 -18.41 -1.55 11.52
N GLN A 171 -17.16 -2.00 11.66
CA GLN A 171 -16.32 -1.81 12.84
C GLN A 171 -15.01 -1.11 12.46
N LYS A 172 -14.33 -0.56 13.49
CA LYS A 172 -12.97 -0.03 13.37
C LYS A 172 -11.99 -1.17 13.08
N GLN A 173 -10.82 -0.84 12.54
CA GLN A 173 -9.81 -1.83 12.18
C GLN A 173 -9.26 -2.57 13.41
N PHE A 174 -8.96 -1.82 14.47
CA PHE A 174 -8.51 -2.31 15.75
C PHE A 174 -9.60 -2.16 16.80
N HIS A 175 -9.79 -3.20 17.61
CA HIS A 175 -10.69 -3.16 18.76
C HIS A 175 -10.09 -2.28 19.88
N ALA A 176 -10.91 -1.91 20.88
CA ALA A 176 -10.51 -0.98 21.94
C ALA A 176 -9.38 -1.52 22.84
N ASP A 177 -9.23 -2.84 22.89
CA ASP A 177 -8.23 -3.60 23.64
C ASP A 177 -7.06 -4.09 22.77
N ASP A 178 -7.01 -3.70 21.50
CA ASP A 178 -5.92 -4.08 20.60
C ASP A 178 -4.68 -3.23 20.87
N ASP A 179 -3.58 -3.89 21.28
CA ASP A 179 -2.31 -3.22 21.57
C ASP A 179 -1.75 -2.41 20.39
N ARG A 180 -2.14 -2.73 19.14
CA ARG A 180 -1.72 -2.01 17.93
C ARG A 180 -2.31 -0.61 17.84
N LEU A 181 -3.26 -0.23 18.70
CA LEU A 181 -3.71 1.16 18.86
C LEU A 181 -2.55 2.12 19.14
N ARG A 182 -1.48 1.66 19.81
CA ARG A 182 -0.27 2.49 20.06
C ARG A 182 0.50 2.88 18.79
N LEU A 183 0.19 2.26 17.65
CA LEU A 183 0.84 2.52 16.38
C LEU A 183 0.21 3.68 15.61
N THR A 184 -1.04 4.03 15.95
CA THR A 184 -1.86 5.02 15.25
C THR A 184 -1.17 6.39 15.17
N VAL A 185 -1.49 7.14 14.12
CA VAL A 185 -1.18 8.59 14.04
C VAL A 185 -2.14 9.37 14.95
N ASP A 186 -1.75 10.56 15.38
CA ASP A 186 -2.58 11.38 16.28
C ASP A 186 -3.73 12.06 15.52
N HIS A 187 -3.53 12.35 14.23
CA HIS A 187 -4.55 12.92 13.36
C HIS A 187 -4.49 12.34 11.95
N VAL A 188 -5.66 12.22 11.32
CA VAL A 188 -5.76 11.77 9.93
C VAL A 188 -5.44 12.92 8.99
N ASP A 189 -4.37 12.77 8.24
CA ASP A 189 -4.09 13.60 7.07
C ASP A 189 -4.83 13.03 5.85
N ASN A 190 -5.80 13.78 5.31
CA ASN A 190 -6.59 13.31 4.17
C ASN A 190 -5.77 13.13 2.88
N ARG A 191 -4.59 13.74 2.78
CA ARG A 191 -3.72 13.68 1.59
C ARG A 191 -3.09 12.29 1.40
N ILE A 192 -3.06 11.46 2.46
CA ILE A 192 -2.55 10.08 2.38
C ILE A 192 -3.30 9.26 1.33
N HIS A 193 -4.58 9.54 1.08
CA HIS A 193 -5.39 8.81 0.09
C HIS A 193 -4.86 8.96 -1.32
N PHE A 194 -4.24 10.08 -1.61
CA PHE A 194 -3.57 10.33 -2.89
C PHE A 194 -2.19 9.68 -2.93
N ALA A 195 -1.50 9.59 -1.78
CA ALA A 195 -0.17 8.99 -1.63
C ALA A 195 -0.16 7.45 -1.70
N LEU A 196 -1.17 6.78 -1.13
CA LEU A 196 -1.29 5.32 -1.10
C LEU A 196 -1.84 4.74 -2.41
N ASN A 197 -2.48 5.58 -3.23
CA ASN A 197 -3.09 5.18 -4.49
C ASN A 197 -2.19 5.41 -5.73
N CYS A 198 -0.87 5.45 -5.49
CA CYS A 198 0.20 5.66 -6.48
C CYS A 198 0.39 4.45 -7.45
N GLY A 199 -0.68 3.73 -7.80
CA GLY A 199 -0.63 2.47 -8.57
C GLY A 199 -1.33 2.51 -9.94
N ALA A 200 -1.97 3.61 -10.32
CA ALA A 200 -2.58 3.79 -11.64
C ALA A 200 -1.60 4.43 -12.65
N ALA A 201 -1.91 4.31 -13.95
CA ALA A 201 -1.03 4.58 -15.10
C ALA A 201 -0.40 5.99 -15.20
N SER A 202 -0.79 6.95 -14.36
CA SER A 202 -0.10 8.23 -14.17
C SER A 202 0.76 8.16 -12.90
N CYS A 203 2.05 7.83 -13.06
CA CYS A 203 3.02 7.90 -11.97
C CYS A 203 2.94 9.28 -11.27
N PRO A 204 2.74 9.34 -9.95
CA PRO A 204 2.73 10.63 -9.28
C PRO A 204 4.12 11.27 -9.30
N PRO A 205 4.18 12.61 -9.18
CA PRO A 205 5.43 13.36 -9.22
C PRO A 205 6.38 13.03 -8.06
N VAL A 206 5.85 12.53 -6.95
CA VAL A 206 6.61 12.16 -5.76
C VAL A 206 6.66 10.64 -5.68
N LYS A 207 7.89 10.10 -5.75
CA LYS A 207 8.15 8.66 -5.72
C LYS A 207 8.57 8.14 -4.35
N ALA A 208 8.86 9.02 -3.40
CA ALA A 208 9.37 8.69 -2.08
C ALA A 208 8.99 9.81 -1.12
N PHE A 209 8.69 9.45 0.13
CA PHE A 209 8.37 10.42 1.17
C PHE A 209 9.49 10.53 2.20
N HIS A 210 9.79 11.73 2.66
CA HIS A 210 10.83 11.99 3.67
C HIS A 210 10.22 12.70 4.87
N ALA A 211 10.75 12.44 6.07
CA ALA A 211 10.19 13.00 7.29
C ALA A 211 10.26 14.53 7.34
N GLU A 212 11.30 15.11 6.74
CA GLU A 212 11.56 16.55 6.73
C GLU A 212 10.67 17.30 5.73
N SER A 213 10.21 16.63 4.67
CA SER A 213 9.43 17.22 3.56
C SER A 213 8.03 16.64 3.38
N ILE A 214 7.59 15.74 4.27
CA ILE A 214 6.32 15.00 4.15
C ILE A 214 5.12 15.91 3.87
N GLU A 215 5.04 17.06 4.54
CA GLU A 215 3.96 18.04 4.38
C GLU A 215 3.85 18.55 2.94
N GLU A 216 4.99 18.94 2.38
CA GLU A 216 5.09 19.51 1.05
C GLU A 216 4.94 18.43 -0.02
N GLU A 217 5.48 17.23 0.22
CA GLU A 217 5.32 16.07 -0.66
C GLU A 217 3.85 15.63 -0.76
N LEU A 218 3.14 15.57 0.37
CA LEU A 218 1.70 15.27 0.39
C LEU A 218 0.89 16.38 -0.29
N ARG A 219 1.28 17.66 -0.12
CA ARG A 219 0.65 18.78 -0.82
C ARG A 219 0.82 18.66 -2.34
N ILE A 220 2.02 18.35 -2.81
CA ILE A 220 2.32 18.19 -4.24
C ILE A 220 1.53 17.04 -4.85
N ILE A 221 1.42 15.90 -4.16
CA ILE A 221 0.63 14.76 -4.66
C ILE A 221 -0.86 15.09 -4.68
N ALA A 222 -1.39 15.69 -3.62
CA ALA A 222 -2.79 16.11 -3.57
C ALA A 222 -3.13 17.06 -4.72
N GLN A 223 -2.24 18.02 -4.99
CA GLN A 223 -2.34 18.94 -6.11
C GLN A 223 -2.29 18.20 -7.45
N ALA A 224 -1.29 17.36 -7.68
CA ALA A 224 -1.18 16.59 -8.92
C ALA A 224 -2.41 15.69 -9.18
N PHE A 225 -2.94 15.07 -8.12
CA PHE A 225 -4.15 14.26 -8.20
C PHE A 225 -5.38 15.10 -8.57
N CYS A 226 -5.56 16.25 -7.94
CA CYS A 226 -6.72 17.13 -8.18
C CYS A 226 -6.62 17.89 -9.52
N GLU A 227 -5.42 18.09 -10.06
CA GLU A 227 -5.25 18.71 -11.38
C GLU A 227 -5.60 17.77 -12.52
N ASP A 228 -5.52 16.45 -12.33
CA ASP A 228 -5.92 15.46 -13.34
C ASP A 228 -7.45 15.46 -13.53
N ASP A 229 -7.91 15.73 -14.75
CA ASP A 229 -9.33 15.78 -15.11
C ASP A 229 -10.04 14.41 -15.02
N SER A 230 -9.30 13.31 -15.00
CA SER A 230 -9.88 11.99 -14.72
C SER A 230 -10.29 11.84 -13.25
N ASN A 231 -9.66 12.61 -12.35
CA ASN A 231 -9.89 12.57 -10.91
C ASN A 231 -10.77 13.71 -10.41
N VAL A 232 -10.60 14.92 -10.94
CA VAL A 232 -11.43 16.09 -10.57
C VAL A 232 -11.72 16.85 -11.84
N ARG A 233 -12.98 16.92 -12.26
CA ARG A 233 -13.40 17.72 -13.42
C ARG A 233 -14.50 18.67 -13.00
N ILE A 234 -14.34 19.94 -13.37
CA ILE A 234 -15.27 21.01 -13.04
C ILE A 234 -15.96 21.43 -14.33
N ASP A 235 -17.29 21.38 -14.33
CA ASP A 235 -18.15 21.77 -15.45
C ASP A 235 -19.05 22.94 -15.00
N PRO A 236 -18.65 24.18 -15.29
CA PRO A 236 -19.44 25.36 -14.94
C PRO A 236 -20.76 25.47 -15.70
N GLU A 237 -20.84 24.95 -16.93
CA GLU A 237 -22.03 25.06 -17.78
C GLU A 237 -23.18 24.25 -17.20
N THR A 238 -22.88 23.03 -16.74
CA THR A 238 -23.87 22.13 -16.15
C THR A 238 -23.97 22.25 -14.63
N SER A 239 -23.12 23.07 -14.00
CA SER A 239 -23.00 23.17 -12.53
C SER A 239 -22.65 21.83 -11.87
N GLU A 240 -21.84 21.02 -12.54
CA GLU A 240 -21.42 19.69 -12.08
C GLU A 240 -19.93 19.64 -11.72
N VAL A 241 -19.60 18.91 -10.66
CA VAL A 241 -18.22 18.59 -10.29
C VAL A 241 -18.10 17.06 -10.22
N HIS A 242 -17.25 16.51 -11.08
CA HIS A 242 -16.98 15.08 -11.18
C HIS A 242 -15.72 14.77 -10.37
N LEU A 243 -15.82 13.89 -9.38
CA LEU A 243 -14.75 13.56 -8.43
C LEU A 243 -14.42 12.07 -8.49
N SER A 244 -13.18 11.71 -8.21
CA SER A 244 -12.76 10.33 -8.04
C SER A 244 -13.53 9.66 -6.90
N SER A 245 -13.83 8.36 -7.05
CA SER A 245 -14.50 7.57 -6.01
C SER A 245 -13.77 7.57 -4.66
N ILE A 246 -12.46 7.88 -4.63
CA ILE A 246 -11.69 8.03 -3.39
C ILE A 246 -12.36 9.03 -2.44
N PHE A 247 -12.81 10.17 -2.95
CA PHE A 247 -13.50 11.18 -2.15
C PHE A 247 -14.84 10.68 -1.59
N ASN A 248 -15.47 9.70 -2.23
CA ASN A 248 -16.70 9.09 -1.74
C ASN A 248 -16.42 8.01 -0.68
N TRP A 249 -15.43 7.16 -0.91
CA TRP A 249 -15.06 6.07 0.00
C TRP A 249 -14.53 6.59 1.33
N TYR A 250 -13.70 7.64 1.28
CA TYR A 250 -13.05 8.23 2.44
C TYR A 250 -13.64 9.60 2.80
N LYS A 251 -14.91 9.83 2.48
CA LYS A 251 -15.57 11.13 2.66
C LYS A 251 -15.48 11.69 4.08
N GLU A 252 -15.55 10.82 5.08
CA GLU A 252 -15.38 11.18 6.50
C GLU A 252 -13.99 11.76 6.77
N ASP A 253 -12.96 11.36 6.02
CA ASP A 253 -11.60 11.87 6.17
C ASP A 253 -11.43 13.27 5.58
N PHE A 254 -12.23 13.63 4.58
CA PHE A 254 -12.21 14.96 3.98
C PHE A 254 -13.15 15.94 4.67
N CYS A 255 -14.39 15.52 4.96
CA CYS A 255 -15.46 16.41 5.41
C CYS A 255 -15.80 16.27 6.91
N GLY A 256 -15.17 15.31 7.61
CA GLY A 256 -15.59 14.94 8.96
C GLY A 256 -17.01 14.35 9.01
N PRO A 257 -17.71 14.45 10.16
CA PRO A 257 -18.98 13.76 10.37
C PRO A 257 -20.16 14.24 9.52
N SER A 258 -20.05 15.39 8.82
CA SER A 258 -21.17 15.96 8.06
C SER A 258 -21.58 15.08 6.88
N GLY A 259 -20.62 14.36 6.28
CA GLY A 259 -20.82 13.39 5.20
C GLY A 259 -21.43 13.95 3.90
N LYS A 260 -21.58 15.28 3.76
CA LYS A 260 -22.18 15.88 2.56
C LYS A 260 -21.14 15.97 1.45
N SER A 261 -21.51 15.52 0.26
CA SER A 261 -20.63 15.59 -0.91
C SER A 261 -20.28 17.03 -1.32
N SER A 262 -21.14 18.02 -1.03
CA SER A 262 -20.86 19.44 -1.29
C SER A 262 -19.69 19.98 -0.47
N ASP A 263 -19.44 19.40 0.71
CA ASP A 263 -18.41 19.88 1.63
C ASP A 263 -17.00 19.51 1.11
N LEU A 264 -16.92 18.61 0.11
CA LEU A 264 -15.68 18.29 -0.59
C LEU A 264 -15.17 19.48 -1.44
N LEU A 265 -16.06 20.33 -1.93
CA LEU A 265 -15.71 21.42 -2.84
C LEU A 265 -14.74 22.45 -2.22
N PRO A 266 -14.98 22.99 -1.00
CA PRO A 266 -13.99 23.85 -0.35
C PRO A 266 -12.72 23.10 0.06
N ILE A 267 -12.77 21.78 0.28
CA ILE A 267 -11.60 20.96 0.65
C ILE A 267 -10.66 20.72 -0.54
N ILE A 268 -11.19 20.54 -1.75
CA ILE A 268 -10.37 20.35 -2.96
C ILE A 268 -9.82 21.66 -3.51
N LEU A 269 -10.49 22.79 -3.24
CA LEU A 269 -10.16 24.09 -3.81
C LEU A 269 -8.69 24.52 -3.61
N PRO A 270 -8.04 24.31 -2.45
CA PRO A 270 -6.63 24.64 -2.25
C PRO A 270 -5.66 23.81 -3.11
N PHE A 271 -6.10 22.65 -3.60
CA PHE A 271 -5.29 21.75 -4.44
C PHE A 271 -5.42 22.03 -5.94
N LEU A 272 -6.27 22.98 -6.34
CA LEU A 272 -6.45 23.38 -7.74
C LEU A 272 -5.68 24.66 -8.05
N ARG A 273 -5.38 24.89 -9.33
CA ARG A 273 -4.79 26.14 -9.83
C ARG A 273 -5.58 26.76 -10.98
N ASP A 274 -5.17 27.98 -11.32
CA ASP A 274 -5.54 28.70 -12.54
C ASP A 274 -7.06 28.69 -12.80
N PHE A 275 -7.47 28.43 -14.04
CA PHE A 275 -8.87 28.43 -14.44
C PHE A 275 -9.71 27.40 -13.71
N LYS A 276 -9.14 26.24 -13.36
CA LYS A 276 -9.85 25.15 -12.67
C LYS A 276 -10.25 25.60 -11.26
N LYS A 277 -9.32 26.22 -10.53
CA LYS A 277 -9.60 26.82 -9.22
C LYS A 277 -10.64 27.94 -9.32
N GLN A 278 -10.45 28.89 -10.25
CA GLN A 278 -11.35 30.03 -10.44
C GLN A 278 -12.78 29.58 -10.75
N ASN A 279 -12.95 28.60 -11.64
CA ASN A 279 -14.25 28.05 -12.00
C ASN A 279 -14.96 27.45 -10.78
N LEU A 280 -14.24 26.67 -9.96
CA LEU A 280 -14.82 26.10 -8.74
C LEU A 280 -15.17 27.18 -7.71
N GLU A 281 -14.30 28.18 -7.52
CA GLU A 281 -14.55 29.32 -6.65
C GLU A 281 -15.83 30.08 -7.03
N VAL A 282 -16.01 30.36 -8.33
CA VAL A 282 -17.22 31.00 -8.85
C VAL A 282 -18.45 30.12 -8.61
N MET A 283 -18.35 28.81 -8.84
CA MET A 283 -19.47 27.89 -8.61
C MET A 283 -19.88 27.84 -7.12
N ILE A 284 -18.92 27.75 -6.21
CA ILE A 284 -19.17 27.76 -4.75
C ILE A 284 -19.83 29.09 -4.35
N ASN A 285 -19.30 30.22 -4.82
CA ASN A 285 -19.77 31.55 -4.45
C ASN A 285 -21.07 31.98 -5.15
N SER A 286 -21.49 31.29 -6.21
CA SER A 286 -22.71 31.61 -6.96
C SER A 286 -24.01 31.40 -6.18
N GLY A 287 -23.96 30.69 -5.04
CA GLY A 287 -25.14 30.30 -4.25
C GLY A 287 -26.03 29.25 -4.94
N LYS A 288 -25.69 28.81 -6.15
CA LYS A 288 -26.39 27.75 -6.86
C LYS A 288 -25.98 26.39 -6.31
N LYS A 289 -26.90 25.42 -6.38
CA LYS A 289 -26.62 24.04 -5.98
C LYS A 289 -25.66 23.40 -6.98
N VAL A 290 -24.44 23.10 -6.54
CA VAL A 290 -23.46 22.33 -7.31
C VAL A 290 -23.71 20.84 -7.13
N LYS A 291 -23.80 20.10 -8.24
CA LYS A 291 -24.00 18.65 -8.22
C LYS A 291 -22.66 17.94 -8.23
N VAL A 292 -22.38 17.17 -7.17
CA VAL A 292 -21.17 16.35 -7.06
C VAL A 292 -21.44 14.93 -7.55
N ILE A 293 -20.67 14.47 -8.52
CA ILE A 293 -20.79 13.16 -9.17
C ILE A 293 -19.50 12.39 -8.96
N PHE A 294 -19.58 11.10 -8.61
CA PHE A 294 -18.39 10.28 -8.41
C PHE A 294 -18.13 9.38 -9.63
N ASN A 295 -16.91 9.46 -10.18
CA ASN A 295 -16.44 8.70 -11.33
C ASN A 295 -16.30 7.22 -10.96
N LYS A 296 -16.52 6.33 -11.95
CA LYS A 296 -16.21 4.90 -11.78
C LYS A 296 -14.71 4.73 -11.59
N TYR A 297 -14.33 4.06 -10.51
CA TYR A 297 -12.93 3.84 -10.21
C TYR A 297 -12.31 2.78 -11.14
N ASN A 298 -11.17 3.10 -11.74
CA ASN A 298 -10.41 2.14 -12.54
C ASN A 298 -9.51 1.31 -11.63
N TRP A 299 -9.81 0.02 -11.54
CA TRP A 299 -9.07 -0.92 -10.71
C TRP A 299 -7.96 -1.69 -11.43
N THR A 300 -7.59 -1.28 -12.65
CA THR A 300 -6.47 -1.91 -13.36
C THR A 300 -5.16 -1.66 -12.62
N SER A 301 -4.37 -2.71 -12.41
CA SER A 301 -3.00 -2.58 -11.93
C SER A 301 -2.06 -2.17 -13.08
N ASP A 302 -0.84 -1.76 -12.72
CA ASP A 302 0.27 -1.50 -13.64
C ASP A 302 0.97 -2.79 -14.12
N ALA A 303 0.30 -3.94 -14.06
CA ALA A 303 0.89 -5.24 -14.39
C ALA A 303 0.73 -5.58 -15.88
N SER A 304 1.82 -5.94 -16.56
CA SER A 304 1.78 -6.55 -17.90
C SER A 304 1.55 -8.05 -17.83
N SER A 305 2.07 -8.70 -16.78
CA SER A 305 1.82 -10.11 -16.46
C SER A 305 1.92 -10.36 -14.96
N PHE A 306 0.97 -11.11 -14.40
CA PHE A 306 0.92 -11.41 -12.96
C PHE A 306 0.25 -12.75 -12.67
N VAL A 307 0.46 -13.26 -11.46
CA VAL A 307 -0.25 -14.44 -10.94
C VAL A 307 -1.52 -13.95 -10.21
N PRO A 308 -2.72 -14.49 -10.50
CA PRO A 308 -3.93 -14.14 -9.75
C PRO A 308 -3.83 -14.56 -8.29
N PHE A 309 -4.20 -13.66 -7.37
CA PHE A 309 -4.31 -13.98 -5.95
C PHE A 309 -5.58 -14.80 -5.69
N SER A 310 -5.42 -16.02 -5.17
CA SER A 310 -6.53 -16.97 -4.97
C SER A 310 -6.97 -17.14 -3.51
N GLY A 311 -6.43 -16.36 -2.55
CA GLY A 311 -6.89 -16.32 -1.16
C GLY A 311 -6.76 -17.64 -0.37
N GLY A 312 -6.17 -18.68 -0.97
CA GLY A 312 -5.83 -19.93 -0.29
C GLY A 312 -4.48 -19.80 0.40
N ASN A 313 -4.30 -20.53 1.51
CA ASN A 313 -3.03 -20.65 2.23
C ASN A 313 -1.87 -20.65 1.25
N LEU A 314 -1.06 -19.59 1.28
CA LEU A 314 0.21 -19.50 0.61
C LEU A 314 1.16 -20.51 1.27
N ARG A 315 0.92 -21.81 1.07
CA ARG A 315 2.04 -22.73 0.96
C ARG A 315 2.85 -22.19 -0.19
N ALA A 316 4.12 -21.88 0.06
CA ALA A 316 5.02 -21.47 -0.99
C ALA A 316 4.78 -22.39 -2.20
N ASN A 317 4.32 -21.81 -3.30
CA ASN A 317 4.82 -22.23 -4.59
C ASN A 317 6.32 -21.87 -4.58
N SER A 318 7.09 -22.61 -3.79
CA SER A 318 8.43 -23.03 -4.15
C SER A 318 8.20 -23.86 -5.40
N THR A 319 8.10 -23.16 -6.53
CA THR A 319 8.39 -23.76 -7.82
C THR A 319 9.69 -24.51 -7.59
N ARG A 320 9.60 -25.83 -7.75
CA ARG A 320 10.73 -26.74 -7.84
C ARG A 320 11.76 -26.07 -8.74
N PHE A 321 12.86 -25.61 -8.14
CA PHE A 321 14.07 -25.38 -8.91
C PHE A 321 14.55 -26.79 -9.28
N LEU A 322 14.30 -27.17 -10.53
CA LEU A 322 15.02 -28.26 -11.19
C LEU A 322 16.46 -27.83 -11.44
#